data_AF-A0A383CCJ2-F1
#
_entry.id   AF-A0A383CCJ2-F1
#
_cell.length_a   1.000
_cell.length_b   1.000
_cell.length_c   1.000
_cell.angle_alpha   90.00
_cell.angle_beta   90.00
_cell.angle_gamma   90.00
#
_symmetry.space_group_name_H-M   'P 1'
#
loop_
_entity.id
_entity.type
_entity.pdbx_description
1 polymer ?
#
loop_
_entity_poly.entity_id
_entity_poly.type
_entity_poly.pdbx_seq_one_letter_code
_entity_poly.pdbx_strand_id
1 'polypeptide(L)'
;MSRLAPIGLIILAHFTGIAPLASQNTPLQPVLPEDYGKWETLSDGRLSPDGTWLAVSISRVNEENELRIHRVEGDSVIVVPHGANPIFSGNGEWVAYTIGESPQDRETREQNEEPLRNDVGLVNLDTGQQTRMKEVQS
;
A
#
# COMPACT_ATOMS: atom_id res chain seq x y z
N MET A 1 72.14 -29.19 3.07
CA MET A 1 71.37 -27.94 3.19
C MET A 1 69.90 -28.30 3.39
N SER A 2 69.29 -27.73 4.44
CA SER A 2 67.86 -27.63 4.86
C SER A 2 66.88 -28.76 4.49
N ARG A 3 66.30 -29.56 5.42
CA ARG A 3 65.37 -29.31 6.57
C ARG A 3 63.86 -29.35 6.19
N LEU A 4 63.13 -30.20 6.95
CA LEU A 4 61.72 -30.09 7.43
C LEU A 4 60.60 -30.35 6.38
N ALA A 5 59.46 -30.99 6.64
CA ALA A 5 58.77 -31.49 7.86
C ALA A 5 57.64 -32.50 7.45
N PRO A 6 57.06 -33.29 8.38
CA PRO A 6 55.95 -34.21 8.08
C PRO A 6 54.59 -33.49 8.19
N ILE A 7 53.71 -33.67 7.21
CA ILE A 7 52.34 -33.14 7.28
C ILE A 7 51.44 -34.23 7.86
N GLY A 8 51.07 -34.04 9.12
CA GLY A 8 50.12 -34.86 9.86
C GLY A 8 48.69 -34.67 9.35
N LEU A 9 47.98 -35.79 9.35
CA LEU A 9 46.56 -35.95 9.07
C LEU A 9 45.70 -35.14 10.06
N ILE A 10 44.98 -34.13 9.59
CA ILE A 10 43.99 -33.39 10.39
C ILE A 10 42.61 -33.99 10.12
N ILE A 11 42.06 -34.67 11.13
CA ILE A 11 40.64 -35.08 11.16
C ILE A 11 39.83 -33.86 11.59
N LEU A 12 39.02 -33.31 10.69
CA LEU A 12 38.12 -32.18 10.93
C LEU A 12 36.82 -32.68 11.59
N ALA A 13 36.74 -32.54 12.92
CA ALA A 13 35.52 -32.79 13.68
C ALA A 13 34.47 -31.69 13.37
N HIS A 14 33.40 -32.05 12.67
CA HIS A 14 32.25 -31.17 12.45
C HIS A 14 31.35 -31.21 13.68
N PHE A 15 31.48 -30.21 14.56
CA PHE A 15 30.56 -30.00 15.66
C PHE A 15 29.31 -29.31 15.11
N THR A 16 28.29 -30.08 14.75
CA THR A 16 26.96 -29.57 14.42
C THR A 16 26.31 -29.03 15.68
N GLY A 17 26.45 -27.72 15.91
CA GLY A 17 25.68 -27.02 16.94
C GLY A 17 24.20 -27.03 16.57
N ILE A 18 23.40 -27.79 17.31
CA ILE A 18 21.93 -27.66 17.29
C ILE A 18 21.62 -26.38 18.05
N ALA A 19 21.41 -25.27 17.34
CA ALA A 19 20.83 -24.08 17.94
C ALA A 19 19.38 -24.43 18.32
N PRO A 20 18.95 -24.22 19.59
CA PRO A 20 17.55 -24.38 19.93
C PRO A 20 16.76 -23.33 19.16
N LEU A 21 15.81 -23.80 18.34
CA LEU A 21 14.76 -22.97 17.76
C LEU A 21 13.86 -22.52 18.93
N ALA A 22 14.23 -21.43 19.59
CA ALA A 22 13.30 -20.74 20.46
C ALA A 22 12.19 -20.20 19.54
N SER A 23 11.03 -20.83 19.58
CA SER A 23 9.79 -20.23 19.08
C SER A 23 9.64 -18.90 19.81
N GLN A 24 9.91 -17.79 19.11
CA GLN A 24 9.67 -16.46 19.65
C GLN A 24 8.16 -16.26 19.68
N ASN A 25 7.53 -16.74 20.75
CA ASN A 25 6.15 -16.40 21.08
C ASN A 25 6.16 -14.94 21.54
N THR A 26 6.31 -14.00 20.59
CA THR A 26 6.18 -12.58 20.85
C THR A 26 4.77 -12.35 21.38
N PRO A 27 4.60 -11.86 22.62
CA PRO A 27 3.28 -11.62 23.17
C PRO A 27 2.56 -10.59 22.29
N LEU A 28 1.34 -10.92 21.86
CA LEU A 28 0.49 -10.01 21.10
C LEU A 28 0.20 -8.78 21.97
N GLN A 29 0.32 -7.60 21.37
CA GLN A 29 -0.02 -6.33 22.04
C GLN A 29 -1.56 -6.19 22.07
N PRO A 30 -2.14 -5.74 23.20
CA PRO A 30 -3.56 -5.41 23.25
C PRO A 30 -3.88 -4.29 22.25
N VAL A 31 -5.04 -4.39 21.58
CA VAL A 31 -5.57 -3.31 20.74
C VAL A 31 -6.05 -2.18 21.66
N LEU A 32 -5.49 -0.99 21.53
CA LEU A 32 -5.87 0.20 22.28
C LEU A 32 -6.95 1.00 21.52
N PRO A 33 -7.70 1.90 22.17
CA PRO A 33 -8.68 2.74 21.48
C PRO A 33 -8.09 3.56 20.31
N GLU A 34 -6.83 3.98 20.42
CA GLU A 34 -6.09 4.68 19.36
C GLU A 34 -5.81 3.80 18.12
N ASP A 35 -5.81 2.47 18.27
CA ASP A 35 -5.62 1.56 17.15
C ASP A 35 -6.87 1.40 16.29
N TYR A 36 -8.05 1.82 16.78
CA TYR A 36 -9.30 1.69 16.04
C TYR A 36 -9.29 2.50 14.74
N GLY A 37 -8.47 3.57 14.69
CA GLY A 37 -8.21 4.34 13.48
C GLY A 37 -7.71 3.48 12.31
N LYS A 38 -7.10 2.33 12.56
CA LYS A 38 -6.51 1.45 11.53
C LYS A 38 -7.54 0.52 10.87
N TRP A 39 -8.78 0.48 11.37
CA TRP A 39 -9.79 -0.45 10.87
C TRP A 39 -10.28 -0.05 9.48
N GLU A 40 -10.11 -0.94 8.51
CA GLU A 40 -10.47 -0.71 7.12
C GLU A 40 -11.89 -1.19 6.83
N THR A 41 -12.71 -0.33 6.24
CA THR A 41 -13.99 -0.69 5.62
C THR A 41 -13.86 -0.51 4.11
N LEU A 42 -14.13 -1.56 3.35
CA LEU A 42 -14.05 -1.53 1.89
C LEU A 42 -15.43 -1.17 1.32
N SER A 43 -15.45 -0.28 0.32
CA SER A 43 -16.63 0.00 -0.49
C SER A 43 -16.88 -1.11 -1.52
N ASP A 44 -17.99 -1.00 -2.25
CA ASP A 44 -18.17 -1.77 -3.47
C ASP A 44 -16.99 -1.54 -4.43
N GLY A 45 -16.42 -2.64 -4.90
CA GLY A 45 -15.31 -2.63 -5.85
C GLY A 45 -15.79 -2.47 -7.29
N ARG A 46 -14.93 -1.92 -8.14
CA ARG A 46 -15.14 -1.80 -9.59
C ARG A 46 -14.05 -2.58 -10.30
N LEU A 47 -14.44 -3.49 -11.19
CA LEU A 47 -13.49 -4.18 -12.08
C LEU A 47 -13.31 -3.38 -13.37
N SER A 48 -12.10 -3.44 -13.94
CA SER A 48 -11.85 -3.01 -15.31
C SER A 48 -12.65 -3.89 -16.29
N PRO A 49 -12.93 -3.40 -17.52
CA PRO A 49 -13.70 -4.16 -18.52
C PRO A 49 -13.11 -5.53 -18.87
N ASP A 50 -11.79 -5.66 -18.83
CA ASP A 50 -11.05 -6.91 -19.05
C ASP A 50 -10.84 -7.74 -17.77
N GLY A 51 -11.28 -7.23 -16.61
CA GLY A 51 -11.17 -7.87 -15.30
C GLY A 51 -9.76 -7.93 -14.72
N THR A 52 -8.76 -7.27 -15.32
CA THR A 52 -7.36 -7.34 -14.87
C THR A 52 -7.05 -6.43 -13.68
N TRP A 53 -7.89 -5.42 -13.44
CA TRP A 53 -7.76 -4.47 -12.34
C TRP A 53 -9.05 -4.36 -11.52
N LEU A 54 -8.89 -4.21 -10.21
CA LEU A 54 -9.93 -3.97 -9.22
C LEU A 54 -9.65 -2.65 -8.50
N ALA A 55 -10.58 -1.71 -8.56
CA ALA A 55 -10.52 -0.46 -7.81
C ALA A 55 -11.51 -0.48 -6.63
N VAL A 56 -11.02 -0.25 -5.42
CA VAL A 56 -11.80 -0.29 -4.17
C VAL A 56 -11.45 0.91 -3.31
N SER A 57 -12.46 1.68 -2.89
CA SER A 57 -12.27 2.72 -1.89
C SER A 57 -12.24 2.08 -0.49
N ILE A 58 -11.34 2.55 0.34
CA ILE A 58 -11.14 2.10 1.71
C ILE A 58 -11.35 3.30 2.62
N SER A 59 -12.31 3.19 3.53
CA SER A 59 -12.50 4.14 4.61
C SER A 59 -11.93 3.63 5.92
N ARG A 60 -11.45 4.56 6.75
CA ARG A 60 -10.90 4.30 8.08
C ARG A 60 -11.55 5.23 9.10
N VAL A 61 -11.55 4.80 10.36
CA VAL A 61 -12.15 5.59 11.45
C VAL A 61 -11.43 6.92 11.67
N ASN A 62 -10.12 6.96 11.41
CA ASN A 62 -9.32 8.20 11.46
C ASN A 62 -9.44 9.07 10.19
N GLU A 63 -10.32 8.71 9.26
CA GLU A 63 -10.56 9.42 7.99
C GLU A 63 -9.35 9.49 7.03
N GLU A 64 -8.28 8.77 7.33
CA GLU A 64 -7.17 8.50 6.42
C GLU A 64 -7.63 7.48 5.36
N ASN A 65 -8.60 7.89 4.55
CA ASN A 65 -9.22 7.09 3.51
C ASN A 65 -8.30 7.00 2.29
N GLU A 66 -8.45 5.95 1.48
CA GLU A 66 -7.69 5.80 0.24
C GLU A 66 -8.47 5.03 -0.82
N LEU A 67 -8.11 5.23 -2.08
CA LEU A 67 -8.49 4.33 -3.16
C LEU A 67 -7.31 3.40 -3.43
N ARG A 68 -7.57 2.09 -3.44
CA ARG A 68 -6.60 1.10 -3.94
C ARG A 68 -7.04 0.58 -5.30
N ILE A 69 -6.13 0.62 -6.26
CA ILE A 69 -6.29 0.03 -7.59
C ILE A 69 -5.32 -1.16 -7.66
N HIS A 70 -5.86 -2.35 -7.50
CA HIS A 70 -5.16 -3.61 -7.41
C HIS A 70 -5.17 -4.35 -8.74
N ARG A 71 -4.03 -4.89 -9.14
CA ARG A 71 -4.02 -5.89 -10.21
C ARG A 71 -4.59 -7.19 -9.65
N VAL A 72 -5.51 -7.80 -10.37
CA VAL A 72 -6.17 -9.05 -9.92
C VAL A 72 -5.19 -10.21 -9.89
N GLU A 73 -4.26 -10.24 -10.87
CA GLU A 73 -3.15 -11.18 -10.90
C GLU A 73 -1.82 -10.48 -10.56
N GLY A 74 -1.18 -10.95 -9.49
CA GLY A 74 0.08 -10.41 -8.98
C GLY A 74 -0.09 -9.37 -7.88
N ASP A 75 1.00 -8.68 -7.53
CA ASP A 75 1.08 -7.85 -6.33
C ASP A 75 1.07 -6.34 -6.62
N SER A 76 0.81 -5.93 -7.86
CA SER A 76 0.79 -4.52 -8.24
C SER A 76 -0.41 -3.80 -7.62
N VAL A 77 -0.12 -2.77 -6.82
CA VAL A 77 -1.14 -1.93 -6.18
C VAL A 77 -0.78 -0.47 -6.37
N ILE A 78 -1.73 0.32 -6.84
CA ILE A 78 -1.63 1.78 -6.82
C ILE A 78 -2.51 2.26 -5.66
N VAL A 79 -1.91 3.01 -4.74
CA VAL A 79 -2.61 3.59 -3.59
C VAL A 79 -2.73 5.10 -3.81
N VAL A 80 -3.95 5.61 -3.71
CA VAL A 80 -4.27 7.03 -3.85
C VAL A 80 -4.86 7.52 -2.53
N PRO A 81 -4.09 8.25 -1.70
CA PRO A 81 -4.60 8.87 -0.49
C PRO A 81 -5.79 9.78 -0.80
N HIS A 82 -6.85 9.65 -0.01
CA HIS A 82 -8.13 10.35 -0.15
C HIS A 82 -8.75 10.22 -1.55
N GLY A 83 -8.38 9.18 -2.30
CA GLY A 83 -8.96 8.84 -3.60
C GLY A 83 -10.34 8.20 -3.45
N ALA A 84 -11.23 8.47 -4.41
CA ALA A 84 -12.57 7.87 -4.46
C ALA A 84 -13.14 7.87 -5.88
N ASN A 85 -14.33 7.27 -6.03
CA ASN A 85 -15.14 7.29 -7.26
C ASN A 85 -14.40 6.83 -8.53
N PRO A 86 -13.78 5.63 -8.52
CA PRO A 86 -13.05 5.15 -9.69
C PRO A 86 -13.97 4.86 -10.87
N ILE A 87 -13.52 5.25 -12.07
CA ILE A 87 -14.17 4.97 -13.35
C ILE A 87 -13.12 4.48 -14.34
N PHE A 88 -13.27 3.25 -14.82
CA PHE A 88 -12.42 2.70 -15.87
C PHE A 88 -12.83 3.21 -17.25
N SER A 89 -11.85 3.43 -18.13
CA SER A 89 -12.11 3.66 -19.55
C SER A 89 -12.74 2.41 -20.18
N GLY A 90 -13.47 2.59 -21.30
CA GLY A 90 -14.12 1.48 -21.99
C GLY A 90 -13.15 0.43 -22.55
N ASN A 91 -11.89 0.81 -22.82
CA ASN A 91 -10.83 -0.10 -23.25
C ASN A 91 -10.01 -0.69 -22.08
N GLY A 92 -10.28 -0.31 -20.83
CA GLY A 92 -9.58 -0.83 -19.65
C GLY A 92 -8.16 -0.32 -19.43
N GLU A 93 -7.61 0.52 -20.32
CA GLU A 93 -6.22 1.03 -20.20
C GLU A 93 -6.07 2.16 -19.17
N TRP A 94 -7.17 2.81 -18.78
CA TRP A 94 -7.15 3.97 -17.89
C TRP A 94 -8.16 3.85 -16.76
N VAL A 95 -7.84 4.48 -15.63
CA VAL A 95 -8.78 4.74 -14.55
C VAL A 95 -8.72 6.21 -14.13
N ALA A 96 -9.87 6.86 -14.09
CA ALA A 96 -10.04 8.20 -13.52
C ALA A 96 -10.67 8.10 -12.12
N TYR A 97 -10.34 9.04 -11.24
CA TYR A 97 -10.85 9.11 -9.87
C TYR A 97 -10.79 10.53 -9.33
N THR A 98 -11.54 10.80 -8.27
CA THR A 98 -11.46 12.07 -7.51
C THR A 98 -10.47 11.93 -6.36
N ILE A 99 -9.78 13.01 -5.99
CA ILE A 99 -8.90 13.08 -4.82
C ILE A 99 -9.40 14.21 -3.93
N GLY A 100 -9.88 13.85 -2.73
CA GLY A 100 -10.27 14.81 -1.71
C GLY A 100 -9.08 15.33 -0.90
N GLU A 101 -9.36 16.19 0.06
CA GLU A 101 -8.37 16.72 1.00
C GLU A 101 -8.22 15.81 2.22
N SER A 102 -7.05 15.88 2.85
CA SER A 102 -6.82 15.21 4.13
C SER A 102 -7.69 15.83 5.23
N PRO A 103 -7.95 15.10 6.33
CA PRO A 103 -8.66 15.67 7.48
C PRO A 103 -8.01 16.97 7.97
N GLN A 104 -6.68 17.01 8.04
CA GLN A 104 -5.91 18.18 8.46
C GLN A 104 -6.05 19.37 7.50
N ASP A 105 -5.98 19.14 6.19
CA ASP A 105 -6.12 20.19 5.19
C ASP A 105 -7.55 20.77 5.19
N ARG A 106 -8.54 19.89 5.32
CA ARG A 106 -9.95 20.29 5.46
C ARG A 106 -10.16 21.15 6.71
N GLU A 107 -9.67 20.73 7.87
CA GLU A 107 -9.75 21.54 9.10
C GLU A 107 -9.11 22.91 8.92
N THR A 108 -7.96 22.97 8.25
CA THR A 108 -7.25 24.22 7.96
C THR A 108 -8.09 25.13 7.05
N ARG A 109 -8.73 24.59 6.01
CA ARG A 109 -9.62 25.36 5.14
C ARG A 109 -10.88 25.83 5.84
N GLU A 110 -11.51 24.98 6.65
CA GLU A 110 -12.69 25.34 7.43
C GLU A 110 -12.38 26.50 8.37
N GLN A 111 -11.23 26.49 9.04
CA GLN A 111 -10.75 27.59 9.88
C GLN A 111 -10.52 28.89 9.09
N ASN A 112 -10.13 28.78 7.82
CA ASN A 112 -9.89 29.90 6.92
C ASN A 112 -11.14 30.30 6.10
N GLU A 113 -12.30 29.66 6.33
CA GLU A 113 -13.54 29.84 5.56
C GLU A 113 -13.36 29.60 4.04
N GLU A 114 -12.44 28.71 3.67
CA GLU A 114 -12.18 28.36 2.27
C GLU A 114 -13.05 27.16 1.83
N PRO A 115 -13.53 27.13 0.57
CA PRO A 115 -14.27 25.99 0.06
C PRO A 115 -13.36 24.76 -0.09
N LEU A 116 -13.94 23.58 0.17
CA LEU A 116 -13.28 22.31 -0.10
C LEU A 116 -12.97 22.16 -1.59
N ARG A 117 -11.84 21.52 -1.88
CA ARG A 117 -11.38 21.30 -3.24
C ARG A 117 -11.20 19.83 -3.50
N ASN A 118 -11.61 19.41 -4.69
CA ASN A 118 -11.33 18.08 -5.19
C ASN A 118 -10.45 18.19 -6.42
N ASP A 119 -9.46 17.33 -6.49
CA ASP A 119 -8.66 17.12 -7.68
C ASP A 119 -9.17 15.89 -8.45
N VAL A 120 -8.76 15.77 -9.70
CA VAL A 120 -8.99 14.57 -10.51
C VAL A 120 -7.67 13.90 -10.81
N GLY A 121 -7.59 12.60 -10.57
CA GLY A 121 -6.49 11.76 -10.98
C GLY A 121 -6.87 10.91 -12.19
N LEU A 122 -5.88 10.64 -13.04
CA LEU A 122 -5.97 9.74 -14.17
C LEU A 122 -4.71 8.89 -14.21
N VAL A 123 -4.86 7.57 -14.28
CA VAL A 123 -3.74 6.63 -14.35
C VAL A 123 -3.87 5.73 -15.56
N ASN A 124 -2.78 5.60 -16.32
CA ASN A 124 -2.61 4.56 -17.33
C ASN A 124 -2.17 3.27 -16.63
N LEU A 125 -2.97 2.21 -16.77
CA LEU A 125 -2.79 0.96 -16.01
C LEU A 125 -1.70 0.05 -16.57
N ASP A 126 -1.32 0.25 -17.83
CA ASP A 126 -0.23 -0.51 -18.47
C ASP A 126 1.15 0.04 -18.10
N THR A 127 1.26 1.37 -18.07
CA THR A 127 2.54 2.07 -17.85
C THR A 127 2.71 2.55 -16.41
N GLY A 128 1.63 2.65 -15.65
CA GLY A 128 1.60 3.26 -14.32
C GLY A 128 1.71 4.79 -14.34
N GLN A 129 1.70 5.44 -15.51
CA GLN A 129 1.80 6.89 -15.61
C GLN A 129 0.56 7.56 -14.99
N GLN A 130 0.78 8.52 -14.10
CA GLN A 130 -0.28 9.25 -13.40
C GLN A 130 -0.29 10.73 -13.78
N THR A 131 -1.47 11.26 -14.02
CA THR A 131 -1.72 12.70 -14.17
C THR A 131 -2.68 13.15 -13.09
N ARG A 132 -2.34 14.24 -12.39
CA ARG A 132 -3.23 14.90 -11.43
C ARG A 132 -3.62 16.27 -11.97
N MET A 133 -4.91 16.49 -12.15
CA MET A 133 -5.49 17.76 -12.56
C MET A 133 -6.03 18.43 -11.31
N LYS A 134 -5.52 19.63 -11.03
CA LYS A 134 -5.93 20.40 -9.86
C LYS A 134 -7.22 21.14 -10.15
N GLU A 135 -8.04 21.29 -9.10
CA GLU A 135 -9.08 22.33 -9.03
C GLU A 135 -10.21 22.16 -10.04
N VAL A 136 -10.82 20.96 -10.08
CA VAL A 136 -12.07 20.76 -10.83
C VAL A 136 -13.22 21.22 -9.95
N GLN A 137 -13.71 22.45 -10.19
CA GLN A 137 -14.94 22.91 -9.55
C GLN A 137 -16.12 22.07 -10.04
N SER A 138 -16.86 21.48 -9.11
CA SER A 138 -18.19 20.93 -9.38
C SER A 138 -19.24 22.03 -9.42
#